data_AF-D8FEL3-F1
#
_entry.id   AF-D8FEL3-F1
#
_cell.length_a   1.000
_cell.length_b   1.000
_cell.length_c   1.000
_cell.angle_alpha   90.00
_cell.angle_beta   90.00
_cell.angle_gamma   90.00
#
_symmetry.space_group_name_H-M   'P 1'
#
loop_
_entity.id
_entity.type
_entity.pdbx_description
1 polymer ?
#
loop_
_entity_poly.entity_id
_entity_poly.type
_entity_poly.pdbx_seq_one_letter_code
_entity_poly.pdbx_strand_id
1 'polypeptide(L)'
;MPQVRTIPVGKSIEAGVKVLPYEKAEELVKKQKKFLVAPCICRKEHRLKGEGCDKPMDTCLVFGWGADYYERNGLGRVITLEETLDILQKADEEGLVLQPSNSQEIVNICCCCGDCCLVLIHLKRHPVPAKMASAAFVARVDTETCIGCETCLERCQMEALRMEDDHAVINRDRCIGCGLCVSTCPSDALHMERRPGEAGMEVPKNQMAAYDLRLKARQKAKADLEDKLARHQNV
;
A
#
# COMPACT_ATOMS: atom_id res chain seq x y z
N MET A 1 -6.39 13.19 -1.79
CA MET A 1 -5.50 12.19 -2.38
C MET A 1 -4.35 11.88 -1.43
N PRO A 2 -4.12 10.59 -1.10
CA PRO A 2 -3.00 10.14 -0.26
C PRO A 2 -1.62 10.38 -0.91
N GLN A 3 -0.55 10.41 -0.10
CA GLN A 3 0.82 10.53 -0.60
C GLN A 3 1.38 9.23 -1.17
N VAL A 4 0.96 8.10 -0.60
CA VAL A 4 1.28 6.75 -1.06
C VAL A 4 0.01 6.04 -1.49
N ARG A 5 0.14 5.02 -2.33
CA ARG A 5 -0.97 4.18 -2.77
C ARG A 5 -0.65 2.73 -2.51
N THR A 6 -1.67 1.90 -2.34
CA THR A 6 -1.49 0.46 -2.16
C THR A 6 -1.56 -0.21 -3.52
N ILE A 7 -0.59 -1.07 -3.80
CA ILE A 7 -0.61 -1.96 -4.96
C ILE A 7 -0.59 -3.41 -4.48
N PRO A 8 -1.22 -4.35 -5.22
CA PRO A 8 -1.14 -5.77 -4.88
C PRO A 8 0.30 -6.30 -4.98
N VAL A 9 0.66 -7.26 -4.11
CA VAL A 9 1.92 -8.01 -4.22
C VAL A 9 1.95 -8.86 -5.50
N GLY A 10 3.14 -9.04 -6.09
CA GLY A 10 3.32 -9.47 -7.48
C GLY A 10 2.51 -10.69 -7.93
N LYS A 11 2.51 -11.77 -7.13
CA LYS A 11 1.83 -13.04 -7.47
C LYS A 11 0.30 -13.02 -7.30
N SER A 12 -0.25 -11.94 -6.75
CA SER A 12 -1.68 -11.90 -6.36
C SER A 12 -2.65 -11.57 -7.49
N ILE A 13 -2.18 -11.21 -8.69
CA ILE A 13 -3.08 -10.83 -9.80
C ILE A 13 -3.06 -11.87 -10.91
N GLU A 14 -4.23 -12.47 -11.17
CA GLU A 14 -4.42 -13.51 -12.17
C GLU A 14 -4.38 -13.02 -13.61
N ALA A 15 -4.15 -13.96 -14.53
CA ALA A 15 -4.25 -13.73 -15.96
C ALA A 15 -5.69 -13.38 -16.36
N GLY A 16 -5.89 -12.25 -17.05
CA GLY A 16 -7.21 -11.77 -17.52
C GLY A 16 -7.74 -10.55 -16.76
N VAL A 17 -7.23 -10.26 -15.56
CA VAL A 17 -7.51 -8.99 -14.89
C VAL A 17 -6.72 -7.88 -15.58
N LYS A 18 -7.39 -6.83 -16.04
CA LYS A 18 -6.71 -5.66 -16.63
C LYS A 18 -5.87 -4.97 -15.55
N VAL A 19 -4.55 -5.10 -15.61
CA VAL A 19 -3.59 -4.42 -14.71
C VAL A 19 -2.79 -3.38 -15.50
N LEU A 20 -2.70 -2.17 -14.98
CA LEU A 20 -1.90 -1.11 -15.59
C LEU A 20 -0.44 -1.24 -15.15
N PRO A 21 0.56 -0.86 -15.97
CA PRO A 21 1.97 -1.04 -15.63
C PRO A 21 2.38 -0.40 -14.30
N TYR A 22 1.74 0.71 -13.93
CA TYR A 22 1.99 1.39 -12.67
C TYR A 22 1.33 0.72 -11.46
N GLU A 23 0.67 -0.42 -11.61
CA GLU A 23 0.04 -1.17 -10.51
C GLU A 23 0.81 -2.45 -10.16
N LYS A 24 1.92 -2.72 -10.86
CA LYS A 24 2.83 -3.84 -10.59
C LYS A 24 4.16 -3.30 -10.06
N ALA A 25 4.60 -3.80 -8.91
CA ALA A 25 5.83 -3.33 -8.28
C ALA A 25 7.05 -3.58 -9.17
N GLU A 26 7.11 -4.75 -9.81
CA GLU A 26 8.21 -5.19 -10.67
C GLU A 26 8.34 -4.27 -11.89
N GLU A 27 7.23 -3.89 -12.52
CA GLU A 27 7.23 -2.99 -13.68
C GLU A 27 7.57 -1.55 -13.29
N LEU A 28 7.19 -1.11 -12.09
CA LEU A 28 7.60 0.19 -11.55
C LEU A 28 9.11 0.23 -11.29
N VAL A 29 9.67 -0.85 -10.74
CA VAL A 29 11.09 -0.97 -10.40
C VAL A 29 11.95 -1.14 -11.65
N LYS A 30 11.56 -1.98 -12.63
CA LYS A 30 12.31 -2.18 -13.88
C LYS A 30 12.49 -0.90 -14.71
N LYS A 31 11.63 0.10 -14.54
CA LYS A 31 11.73 1.40 -15.21
C LYS A 31 12.75 2.34 -14.56
N GLN A 32 13.27 2.00 -13.39
CA GLN A 32 14.21 2.83 -12.66
C GLN A 32 15.64 2.62 -13.15
N LYS A 33 16.46 3.65 -13.04
CA LYS A 33 17.87 3.61 -13.42
C LYS A 33 18.82 3.54 -12.23
N LYS A 34 18.32 3.89 -11.04
CA LYS A 34 19.09 3.94 -9.80
C LYS A 34 18.22 3.45 -8.65
N PHE A 35 18.81 2.61 -7.82
CA PHE A 35 18.15 1.89 -6.74
C PHE A 35 18.94 2.08 -5.45
N LEU A 36 18.22 2.38 -4.38
CA LEU A 36 18.77 2.49 -3.05
C LEU A 36 17.78 1.89 -2.07
N VAL A 37 18.27 1.21 -1.04
CA VAL A 37 17.45 0.84 0.11
C VAL A 37 17.90 1.61 1.34
N ALA A 38 16.91 2.06 2.09
CA ALA A 38 17.09 2.73 3.37
C ALA A 38 16.38 1.94 4.49
N PRO A 39 16.85 2.09 5.74
CA PRO A 39 16.12 1.61 6.91
C PRO A 39 14.70 2.17 6.95
N CYS A 40 13.72 1.33 7.29
CA CYS A 40 12.33 1.75 7.50
C CYS A 40 12.27 2.75 8.66
N ILE A 41 12.04 4.02 8.35
CA ILE A 41 12.04 5.09 9.35
C ILE A 41 11.00 4.87 10.45
N CYS A 42 9.82 4.36 10.09
CA CYS A 42 8.76 4.09 11.05
C CYS A 42 9.17 2.98 12.03
N ARG A 43 9.74 1.87 11.51
CA ARG A 43 10.21 0.78 12.36
C ARG A 43 11.40 1.20 13.22
N LYS A 44 12.32 1.99 12.67
CA LYS A 44 13.44 2.58 13.42
C LYS A 44 12.94 3.45 14.57
N GLU A 45 11.92 4.28 14.33
CA GLU A 45 11.32 5.12 15.37
C GLU A 45 10.72 4.29 16.51
N HIS A 46 9.94 3.24 16.21
CA HIS A 46 9.39 2.36 17.24
C HIS A 46 10.49 1.62 18.02
N ARG A 47 11.53 1.08 17.33
CA ARG A 47 12.64 0.41 18.01
C ARG A 47 13.40 1.32 18.98
N LEU A 48 13.57 2.60 18.64
CA LEU A 48 14.18 3.58 19.55
C LEU A 48 13.36 3.81 20.83
N LYS A 49 12.06 3.52 20.80
CA LYS A 49 11.16 3.58 21.97
C LYS A 49 11.05 2.25 22.72
N GLY A 50 11.79 1.22 22.30
CA GLY A 50 11.65 -0.14 22.84
C GLY A 50 10.42 -0.89 22.35
N GLU A 51 9.80 -0.42 21.26
CA GLU A 51 8.61 -1.01 20.64
C GLU A 51 8.91 -1.53 19.23
N GLY A 52 7.90 -2.11 18.57
CA GLY A 52 7.92 -2.47 17.15
C GLY A 52 8.03 -3.97 16.92
N CYS A 53 8.63 -4.35 15.78
CA CYS A 53 8.71 -5.74 15.35
C CYS A 53 10.07 -6.13 14.75
N ASP A 54 10.24 -7.43 14.55
CA ASP A 54 11.46 -8.04 14.02
C ASP A 54 11.52 -8.10 12.50
N LYS A 55 10.54 -7.50 11.81
CA LYS A 55 10.50 -7.43 10.35
C LYS A 55 11.76 -6.75 9.78
N PRO A 56 12.22 -7.12 8.57
CA PRO A 56 13.50 -6.67 8.01
C PRO A 56 13.62 -5.14 7.95
N MET A 57 14.73 -4.56 8.41
CA MET A 57 14.87 -3.10 8.52
C MET A 57 15.01 -2.40 7.15
N ASP A 58 15.73 -2.99 6.21
CA ASP A 58 15.98 -2.45 4.88
C ASP A 58 14.78 -2.69 3.95
N THR A 59 13.72 -1.90 4.13
CA THR A 59 12.45 -2.04 3.39
C THR A 59 11.91 -0.72 2.82
N CYS A 60 12.70 0.35 2.85
CA CYS A 60 12.39 1.60 2.16
C CYS A 60 13.17 1.66 0.85
N LEU A 61 12.54 1.25 -0.25
CA LEU A 61 13.14 1.30 -1.58
C LEU A 61 12.98 2.71 -2.16
N VAL A 62 14.07 3.30 -2.62
CA VAL A 62 14.14 4.67 -3.12
C VAL A 62 14.78 4.67 -4.51
N PHE A 63 14.24 5.49 -5.42
CA PHE A 63 14.61 5.47 -6.83
C PHE A 63 14.92 6.86 -7.38
N GLY A 64 15.67 6.89 -8.49
CA GLY A 64 15.94 8.12 -9.25
C GLY A 64 16.55 9.23 -8.39
N TRP A 65 15.98 10.44 -8.48
CA TRP A 65 16.46 11.60 -7.72
C TRP A 65 16.41 11.37 -6.20
N GLY A 66 15.45 10.57 -5.71
CA GLY A 66 15.38 10.21 -4.30
C GLY A 66 16.58 9.36 -3.89
N ALA A 67 16.98 8.41 -4.73
CA ALA A 67 18.18 7.60 -4.49
C ALA A 67 19.45 8.47 -4.49
N ASP A 68 19.56 9.44 -5.40
CA ASP A 68 20.68 10.41 -5.39
C ASP A 68 20.72 11.22 -4.10
N TYR A 69 19.57 11.71 -3.63
CA TYR A 69 19.49 12.46 -2.38
C TYR A 69 19.89 11.60 -1.18
N TYR A 70 19.39 10.37 -1.09
CA TYR A 70 19.69 9.47 0.02
C TYR A 70 21.17 9.07 0.06
N GLU A 71 21.76 8.76 -1.09
CA GLU A 71 23.18 8.40 -1.20
C GLU A 71 24.07 9.57 -0.75
N ARG A 72 23.84 10.78 -1.26
CA ARG A 72 24.63 11.98 -0.90
C ARG A 72 24.61 12.33 0.59
N ASN A 73 23.54 11.95 1.28
CA ASN A 73 23.35 12.23 2.70
C ASN A 73 23.62 11.01 3.60
N GLY A 74 24.09 9.87 3.05
CA GLY A 74 24.38 8.67 3.83
C GLY A 74 23.15 8.03 4.48
N LEU A 75 21.98 8.16 3.85
CA LEU A 75 20.69 7.71 4.41
C LEU A 75 20.31 6.27 4.02
N GLY A 76 21.14 5.60 3.23
CA GLY A 76 20.92 4.23 2.80
C GLY A 76 22.07 3.71 1.96
N ARG A 77 21.86 2.57 1.31
CA ARG A 77 22.87 1.89 0.48
C ARG A 77 22.35 1.67 -0.93
N VAL A 78 23.21 1.91 -1.92
CA VAL A 78 22.90 1.61 -3.33
C VAL A 78 22.79 0.10 -3.50
N ILE A 79 21.81 -0.33 -4.29
CA ILE A 79 21.52 -1.74 -4.56
C ILE A 79 21.31 -1.98 -6.06
N THR A 80 21.24 -3.25 -6.45
CA THR A 80 20.93 -3.64 -7.84
C THR A 80 19.43 -3.78 -8.05
N LEU A 81 19.02 -3.90 -9.31
CA LEU A 81 17.65 -4.29 -9.67
C LEU A 81 17.28 -5.65 -9.07
N GLU A 82 18.18 -6.63 -9.16
CA GLU A 82 17.99 -7.98 -8.62
C GLU A 82 17.74 -7.94 -7.11
N GLU A 83 18.61 -7.26 -6.37
CA GLU A 83 18.44 -7.09 -4.92
C GLU A 83 17.16 -6.33 -4.57
N THR A 84 16.73 -5.39 -5.41
CA THR A 84 15.44 -4.70 -5.21
C THR A 84 14.26 -5.67 -5.34
N LEU A 85 14.30 -6.58 -6.32
CA LEU A 85 13.27 -7.60 -6.51
C LEU A 85 13.27 -8.61 -5.36
N ASP A 86 14.45 -8.99 -4.85
CA ASP A 86 14.57 -9.87 -3.68
C ASP A 86 13.96 -9.22 -2.43
N ILE A 87 14.17 -7.91 -2.22
CA ILE A 87 13.55 -7.17 -1.11
C ILE A 87 12.02 -7.15 -1.26
N LEU A 88 11.49 -6.98 -2.47
CA LEU A 88 10.04 -7.03 -2.72
C LEU A 88 9.46 -8.43 -2.47
N GLN A 89 10.16 -9.49 -2.87
CA GLN A 89 9.75 -10.86 -2.60
C GLN A 89 9.75 -11.14 -1.10
N LYS A 90 10.84 -10.80 -0.40
CA LYS A 90 10.94 -10.97 1.05
C LYS A 90 9.88 -10.14 1.78
N ALA A 91 9.53 -8.96 1.26
CA ALA A 91 8.44 -8.16 1.80
C ALA A 91 7.08 -8.89 1.73
N ASP A 92 6.77 -9.57 0.61
CA ASP A 92 5.57 -10.39 0.49
C ASP A 92 5.61 -11.58 1.49
N GLU A 93 6.71 -12.32 1.55
CA GLU A 93 6.91 -13.42 2.51
C GLU A 93 6.71 -12.95 3.96
N GLU A 94 7.18 -11.75 4.29
CA GLU A 94 7.07 -11.14 5.60
C GLU A 94 5.72 -10.43 5.86
N GLY A 95 4.81 -10.37 4.88
CA GLY A 95 3.48 -9.79 5.07
C GLY A 95 3.46 -8.27 5.03
N LEU A 96 4.38 -7.67 4.30
CA LEU A 96 4.53 -6.22 4.17
C LEU A 96 3.73 -5.70 2.98
N VAL A 97 2.89 -4.71 3.21
CA VAL A 97 2.10 -4.01 2.20
C VAL A 97 3.03 -3.13 1.36
N LEU A 98 2.94 -3.25 0.04
CA LEU A 98 3.68 -2.40 -0.90
C LEU A 98 2.98 -1.05 -1.07
N GLN A 99 3.68 0.02 -0.73
CA GLN A 99 3.20 1.39 -0.78
C GLN A 99 4.12 2.28 -1.62
N PRO A 100 4.03 2.23 -2.96
CA PRO A 100 4.65 3.23 -3.82
C PRO A 100 4.12 4.63 -3.52
N SER A 101 4.92 5.64 -3.88
CA SER A 101 4.42 7.00 -4.01
C SER A 101 3.18 7.03 -4.92
N ASN A 102 2.21 7.89 -4.60
CA ASN A 102 0.98 8.02 -5.37
C ASN A 102 1.19 8.86 -6.65
N SER A 103 2.02 8.33 -7.55
CA SER A 103 2.29 8.82 -8.90
C SER A 103 2.70 7.66 -9.81
N GLN A 104 2.68 7.89 -11.12
CA GLN A 104 3.14 6.92 -12.12
C GLN A 104 4.68 6.88 -12.14
N GLU A 105 5.32 8.04 -12.09
CA GLU A 105 6.75 8.21 -11.81
C GLU A 105 6.97 8.17 -10.30
N ILE A 106 7.34 7.00 -9.77
CA ILE A 106 7.55 6.79 -8.33
C ILE A 106 8.92 7.31 -7.89
N VAL A 107 9.00 7.76 -6.63
CA VAL A 107 10.27 8.09 -5.97
C VAL A 107 10.65 7.04 -4.92
N ASN A 108 9.66 6.33 -4.39
CA ASN A 108 9.89 5.26 -3.42
C ASN A 108 8.81 4.18 -3.50
N ILE A 109 9.14 3.00 -2.96
CA ILE A 109 8.21 1.98 -2.50
C ILE A 109 8.55 1.68 -1.05
N CYS A 110 7.61 1.93 -0.14
CA CYS A 110 7.73 1.48 1.23
C CYS A 110 7.09 0.09 1.36
N CYS A 111 7.82 -0.89 1.92
CA CYS A 111 7.24 -2.16 2.32
C CYS A 111 6.90 -2.09 3.81
N CYS A 112 5.60 -2.00 4.11
CA CYS A 112 5.09 -1.56 5.40
C CYS A 112 4.30 -2.65 6.14
N CYS A 113 4.45 -2.69 7.45
CA CYS A 113 3.69 -3.52 8.38
C CYS A 113 2.69 -2.66 9.16
N GLY A 114 1.54 -3.23 9.53
CA GLY A 114 0.46 -2.53 10.22
C GLY A 114 0.76 -2.20 11.70
N ASP A 115 1.83 -2.76 12.25
CA ASP A 115 2.29 -2.58 13.64
C ASP A 115 3.18 -1.35 13.84
N CYS A 116 4.01 -0.99 12.85
CA CYS A 116 4.97 0.11 12.93
C CYS A 116 4.68 1.24 11.94
N CYS A 117 4.08 0.95 10.78
CA CYS A 117 3.92 1.97 9.74
C CYS A 117 2.90 3.01 10.17
N LEU A 118 3.36 4.26 10.35
CA LEU A 118 2.48 5.36 10.74
C LEU A 118 1.31 5.52 9.76
N VAL A 119 1.50 5.29 8.46
CA VAL A 119 0.38 5.34 7.50
C VAL A 119 -0.65 4.24 7.75
N LEU A 120 -0.19 2.99 7.88
CA LEU A 120 -1.08 1.85 8.05
C LEU A 120 -1.78 1.85 9.41
N ILE A 121 -1.10 2.26 10.49
CA ILE A 121 -1.71 2.43 11.82
C ILE A 121 -2.87 3.43 11.76
N HIS A 122 -2.67 4.57 11.08
CA HIS A 122 -3.73 5.58 10.92
C HIS A 122 -4.89 5.06 10.07
N LEU A 123 -4.59 4.35 8.97
CA LEU A 123 -5.65 3.72 8.16
C LEU A 123 -6.43 2.70 8.99
N LYS A 124 -5.76 1.78 9.68
CA LYS A 124 -6.39 0.71 10.46
C LYS A 124 -7.39 1.21 11.50
N ARG A 125 -7.15 2.40 12.08
CA ARG A 125 -8.03 3.07 13.06
C ARG A 125 -9.26 3.74 12.43
N HIS A 126 -9.26 3.97 11.12
CA HIS A 126 -10.42 4.54 10.43
C HIS A 126 -11.53 3.47 10.30
N PRO A 127 -12.82 3.83 10.41
CA PRO A 127 -13.91 2.86 10.24
C PRO A 127 -13.99 2.28 8.82
N VAL A 128 -13.57 3.05 7.82
CA VAL A 128 -13.62 2.68 6.39
C VAL A 128 -12.29 2.98 5.71
N PRO A 129 -11.19 2.26 6.02
CA PRO A 129 -9.87 2.58 5.47
C PRO A 129 -9.79 2.42 3.96
N ALA A 130 -10.64 1.60 3.34
CA ALA A 130 -10.67 1.43 1.89
C ALA A 130 -10.95 2.74 1.15
N LYS A 131 -11.77 3.65 1.72
CA LYS A 131 -12.05 4.98 1.14
C LYS A 131 -10.90 5.99 1.30
N MET A 132 -10.00 5.73 2.24
CA MET A 132 -8.82 6.57 2.48
C MET A 132 -7.60 6.07 1.72
N ALA A 133 -7.49 4.75 1.53
CA ALA A 133 -6.45 4.15 0.74
C ALA A 133 -6.67 4.46 -0.74
N SER A 134 -5.59 4.77 -1.45
CA SER A 134 -5.61 4.82 -2.91
C SER A 134 -5.30 3.41 -3.41
N ALA A 135 -6.31 2.61 -3.74
CA ALA A 135 -6.14 1.20 -4.11
C ALA A 135 -7.11 0.78 -5.22
N ALA A 136 -6.57 0.39 -6.37
CA ALA A 136 -7.38 0.07 -7.55
C ALA A 136 -8.01 -1.33 -7.53
N PHE A 137 -7.67 -2.13 -6.51
CA PHE A 137 -8.09 -3.52 -6.36
C PHE A 137 -8.74 -3.79 -5.01
N VAL A 138 -9.46 -4.89 -4.96
CA VAL A 138 -10.06 -5.46 -3.75
C VAL A 138 -9.98 -6.98 -3.87
N ALA A 139 -9.78 -7.66 -2.74
CA ALA A 139 -9.76 -9.12 -2.73
C ALA A 139 -11.19 -9.69 -2.74
N ARG A 140 -11.36 -10.87 -3.32
CA ARG A 140 -12.58 -11.68 -3.37
C ARG A 140 -12.25 -13.09 -2.89
N VAL A 141 -13.15 -13.73 -2.17
CA VAL A 141 -13.04 -15.14 -1.77
C VAL A 141 -13.89 -15.99 -2.71
N ASP A 142 -13.36 -17.11 -3.14
CA ASP A 142 -14.12 -18.24 -3.67
C ASP A 142 -14.41 -19.22 -2.54
N THR A 143 -15.68 -19.37 -2.18
CA THR A 143 -16.10 -20.23 -1.09
C THR A 143 -16.00 -21.71 -1.44
N GLU A 144 -16.05 -22.09 -2.72
CA GLU A 144 -16.01 -23.51 -3.11
C GLU A 144 -14.63 -24.14 -2.89
N THR A 145 -13.57 -23.32 -2.96
CA THR A 145 -12.17 -23.75 -2.81
C THR A 145 -11.56 -23.36 -1.47
N CYS A 146 -12.25 -22.55 -0.67
CA CYS A 146 -11.76 -22.13 0.64
C CYS A 146 -11.86 -23.27 1.65
N ILE A 147 -10.72 -23.62 2.25
CA ILE A 147 -10.60 -24.73 3.22
C ILE A 147 -10.63 -24.28 4.69
N GLY A 148 -10.97 -23.01 4.96
CA GLY A 148 -11.07 -22.48 6.32
C GLY A 148 -9.77 -22.43 7.14
N CYS A 149 -8.59 -22.42 6.51
CA CYS A 149 -7.29 -22.49 7.21
C CYS A 149 -6.83 -21.21 7.94
N GLU A 150 -7.61 -20.12 7.85
CA GLU A 150 -7.38 -18.83 8.53
C GLU A 150 -6.06 -18.07 8.22
N THR A 151 -5.13 -18.63 7.41
CA THR A 151 -3.84 -17.98 7.08
C THR A 151 -4.00 -16.56 6.52
N CYS A 152 -5.06 -16.32 5.76
CA CYS A 152 -5.36 -15.00 5.20
C CYS A 152 -5.72 -13.95 6.26
N LEU A 153 -6.31 -14.35 7.41
CA LEU A 153 -6.66 -13.46 8.52
C LEU A 153 -5.38 -12.92 9.15
N GLU A 154 -4.41 -13.80 9.45
CA GLU A 154 -3.12 -13.43 10.04
C GLU A 154 -2.31 -12.46 9.16
N ARG A 155 -2.40 -12.65 7.85
CA ARG A 155 -1.64 -11.86 6.86
C ARG A 155 -2.28 -10.49 6.61
N CYS A 156 -3.55 -10.30 7.00
CA CYS A 156 -4.30 -9.09 6.73
C CYS A 156 -3.95 -7.94 7.69
N GLN A 157 -3.15 -6.98 7.22
CA GLN A 157 -2.74 -5.81 8.01
C GLN A 157 -3.90 -4.86 8.39
N MET A 158 -5.09 -5.03 7.78
CA MET A 158 -6.27 -4.18 7.99
C MET A 158 -7.43 -4.91 8.67
N GLU A 159 -7.26 -6.18 9.10
CA GLU A 159 -8.34 -6.99 9.68
C GLU A 159 -9.61 -6.94 8.80
N ALA A 160 -9.41 -7.10 7.49
CA ALA A 160 -10.49 -7.07 6.52
C ALA A 160 -11.13 -8.45 6.30
N LEU A 161 -10.57 -9.50 6.91
CA LEU A 161 -11.03 -10.88 6.77
C LEU A 161 -11.51 -11.40 8.13
N ARG A 162 -12.54 -12.24 8.08
CA ARG A 162 -13.05 -13.01 9.23
C ARG A 162 -13.63 -14.34 8.71
N MET A 163 -13.88 -15.28 9.62
CA MET A 163 -14.56 -16.54 9.28
C MET A 163 -16.08 -16.40 9.41
N GLU A 164 -16.82 -16.97 8.45
CA GLU A 164 -18.26 -17.24 8.51
C GLU A 164 -18.53 -18.60 7.88
N ASP A 165 -19.27 -19.46 8.59
CA ASP A 165 -19.68 -20.78 8.10
C ASP A 165 -18.52 -21.58 7.46
N ASP A 166 -17.37 -21.64 8.17
CA ASP A 166 -16.12 -22.30 7.77
C ASP A 166 -15.36 -21.69 6.57
N HIS A 167 -15.82 -20.55 6.03
CA HIS A 167 -15.16 -19.86 4.93
C HIS A 167 -14.71 -18.45 5.31
N ALA A 168 -13.66 -17.96 4.65
CA ALA A 168 -13.22 -16.58 4.82
C ALA A 168 -14.20 -15.61 4.13
N VAL A 169 -14.51 -14.49 4.77
CA VAL A 169 -15.33 -13.42 4.22
C VAL A 169 -14.60 -12.08 4.33
N ILE A 170 -14.68 -11.27 3.27
CA ILE A 170 -13.98 -9.97 3.17
C ILE A 170 -14.93 -8.80 3.45
N ASN A 171 -14.54 -7.99 4.43
CA ASN A 171 -15.06 -6.64 4.60
C ASN A 171 -14.39 -5.68 3.60
N ARG A 172 -15.13 -5.32 2.54
CA ARG A 172 -14.64 -4.44 1.46
C ARG A 172 -14.36 -3.00 1.89
N ASP A 173 -14.97 -2.54 2.98
CA ASP A 173 -14.71 -1.22 3.58
C ASP A 173 -13.37 -1.18 4.29
N ARG A 174 -12.84 -2.35 4.68
CA ARG A 174 -11.52 -2.49 5.32
C ARG A 174 -10.42 -2.91 4.35
N CYS A 175 -10.76 -3.63 3.28
CA CYS A 175 -9.77 -4.13 2.32
C CYS A 175 -9.12 -2.99 1.53
N ILE A 176 -7.80 -2.82 1.67
CA ILE A 176 -7.00 -1.82 0.95
C ILE A 176 -6.32 -2.37 -0.31
N GLY A 177 -6.67 -3.58 -0.75
CA GLY A 177 -6.20 -4.13 -2.03
C GLY A 177 -4.71 -4.51 -2.08
N CYS A 178 -4.10 -4.92 -0.97
CA CYS A 178 -2.67 -5.26 -0.90
C CYS A 178 -2.31 -6.66 -1.41
N GLY A 179 -3.28 -7.58 -1.53
CA GLY A 179 -3.05 -8.91 -2.11
C GLY A 179 -2.28 -9.91 -1.24
N LEU A 180 -1.85 -9.56 -0.02
CA LEU A 180 -1.11 -10.47 0.87
C LEU A 180 -1.88 -11.75 1.25
N CYS A 181 -3.21 -11.66 1.29
CA CYS A 181 -4.08 -12.81 1.53
C CYS A 181 -4.14 -13.76 0.33
N VAL A 182 -3.98 -13.23 -0.89
CA VAL A 182 -3.97 -14.03 -2.12
C VAL A 182 -2.64 -14.76 -2.25
N SER A 183 -1.51 -14.06 -2.06
CA SER A 183 -0.17 -14.65 -2.21
C SER A 183 0.14 -15.79 -1.23
N THR A 184 -0.66 -15.92 -0.17
CA THR A 184 -0.44 -16.88 0.92
C THR A 184 -1.51 -17.97 1.01
N CYS A 185 -2.56 -17.91 0.20
CA CYS A 185 -3.68 -18.84 0.30
C CYS A 185 -3.25 -20.22 -0.22
N PRO A 186 -3.22 -21.28 0.60
CA PRO A 186 -2.74 -22.59 0.17
C PRO A 186 -3.72 -23.32 -0.76
N SER A 187 -4.98 -22.90 -0.81
CA SER A 187 -6.02 -23.50 -1.64
C SER A 187 -6.43 -22.61 -2.83
N ASP A 188 -5.68 -21.54 -3.08
CA ASP A 188 -5.95 -20.57 -4.16
C ASP A 188 -7.37 -19.97 -4.15
N ALA A 189 -8.03 -19.93 -2.98
CA ALA A 189 -9.42 -19.48 -2.82
C ALA A 189 -9.61 -17.96 -2.76
N LEU A 190 -8.55 -17.18 -2.99
CA LEU A 190 -8.53 -15.73 -2.84
C LEU A 190 -8.02 -15.11 -4.13
N HIS A 191 -8.72 -14.11 -4.64
CA HIS A 191 -8.42 -13.48 -5.93
C HIS A 191 -8.45 -11.96 -5.84
N MET A 192 -7.71 -11.27 -6.69
CA MET A 192 -7.77 -9.81 -6.82
C MET A 192 -8.69 -9.39 -7.96
N GLU A 193 -9.67 -8.54 -7.66
CA GLU A 193 -10.55 -7.92 -8.65
C GLU A 193 -10.39 -6.40 -8.67
N ARG A 194 -10.75 -5.78 -9.79
CA ARG A 194 -10.85 -4.31 -9.89
C ARG A 194 -11.94 -3.82 -8.97
N ARG A 195 -11.66 -2.76 -8.22
CA ARG A 195 -12.68 -2.16 -7.36
C ARG A 195 -13.78 -1.49 -8.22
N PRO A 196 -15.07 -1.85 -8.04
CA PRO A 196 -16.17 -1.23 -8.78
C PRO A 196 -16.27 0.26 -8.46
N GLY A 197 -16.52 1.11 -9.46
CA GLY A 197 -16.71 2.55 -9.28
C GLY A 197 -15.44 3.37 -8.97
N GLU A 198 -14.31 2.70 -8.66
CA GLU A 198 -12.99 3.32 -8.50
C GLU A 198 -12.08 3.11 -9.71
N ALA A 199 -12.64 2.62 -10.82
CA ALA A 199 -12.03 2.67 -12.14
C ALA A 199 -11.79 4.13 -12.53
N GLY A 200 -10.67 4.72 -12.10
CA GLY A 200 -10.27 6.06 -12.50
C GLY A 200 -9.90 7.05 -11.40
N MET A 201 -9.41 6.62 -10.23
CA MET A 201 -8.52 7.54 -9.50
C MET A 201 -7.23 7.63 -10.32
N GLU A 202 -7.19 8.56 -11.28
CA GLU A 202 -6.07 8.72 -12.19
C GLU A 202 -4.82 8.99 -11.36
N VAL A 203 -3.91 8.01 -11.36
CA VAL A 203 -2.65 8.14 -10.65
C VAL A 203 -1.89 9.29 -11.33
N PRO A 204 -1.51 10.35 -10.59
CA PRO A 204 -0.85 11.51 -11.18
C PRO A 204 0.43 11.10 -11.91
N LYS A 205 0.76 11.76 -13.02
CA LYS A 205 1.95 11.41 -13.81
C LYS A 205 3.23 11.42 -12.97
N ASN A 206 3.41 12.45 -12.14
CA ASN A 206 4.61 12.63 -11.31
C ASN A 206 4.29 13.27 -9.96
N GLN A 207 5.33 13.43 -9.13
CA GLN A 207 5.21 13.99 -7.78
C GLN A 207 4.71 15.44 -7.75
N MET A 208 5.06 16.26 -8.74
CA MET A 208 4.57 17.64 -8.83
C MET A 208 3.07 17.70 -9.11
N ALA A 209 2.59 16.91 -10.07
CA ALA A 209 1.16 16.77 -10.33
C ALA A 209 0.41 16.23 -9.10
N ALA A 210 1.02 15.26 -8.39
CA ALA A 210 0.46 14.74 -7.15
C ALA A 210 0.37 15.81 -6.05
N TYR A 211 1.37 16.68 -5.95
CA TYR A 211 1.39 17.80 -5.00
C TYR A 211 0.30 18.83 -5.31
N ASP A 212 0.13 19.23 -6.57
CA ASP A 212 -0.91 20.17 -7.00
C ASP A 212 -2.32 19.68 -6.64
N LEU A 213 -2.62 18.41 -6.93
CA LEU A 213 -3.91 17.80 -6.57
C LEU A 213 -4.14 17.78 -5.05
N ARG A 214 -3.10 17.54 -4.24
CA ARG A 214 -3.19 17.61 -2.78
C ARG A 214 -3.44 19.04 -2.30
N LEU A 215 -2.82 20.04 -2.90
CA LEU A 215 -3.02 21.45 -2.57
C LEU A 215 -4.46 21.87 -2.88
N LYS A 216 -4.97 21.55 -4.07
CA LYS A 216 -6.36 21.81 -4.48
C LYS A 216 -7.36 21.13 -3.55
N ALA A 217 -7.12 19.87 -3.18
CA ALA A 217 -7.99 19.15 -2.25
C ALA A 217 -8.04 19.82 -0.86
N ARG A 218 -6.91 20.32 -0.35
CA ARG A 218 -6.85 21.06 0.92
C ARG A 218 -7.61 22.38 0.85
N GLN A 219 -7.44 23.14 -0.24
CA GLN A 219 -8.16 24.39 -0.46
C GLN A 219 -9.67 24.18 -0.50
N LYS A 220 -10.14 23.16 -1.23
CA LYS A 220 -11.56 22.79 -1.27
C LYS A 220 -12.09 22.40 0.11
N ALA A 221 -11.39 21.52 0.84
CA ALA A 221 -11.81 21.11 2.17
C ALA A 221 -11.88 22.28 3.16
N LYS A 222 -10.98 23.26 3.03
CA LYS A 222 -11.03 24.50 3.82
C LYS A 222 -12.27 25.32 3.48
N ALA A 223 -12.55 25.56 2.19
CA ALA A 223 -13.73 26.29 1.76
C ALA A 223 -15.05 25.61 2.19
N ASP A 224 -15.13 24.28 2.06
CA ASP A 224 -16.30 23.49 2.49
C ASP A 224 -16.52 23.59 4.02
N LEU A 225 -15.43 23.67 4.80
CA LEU A 225 -15.51 23.86 6.26
C LEU A 225 -15.95 25.28 6.63
N GLU A 226 -15.40 26.30 5.97
CA GLU A 226 -15.77 27.71 6.16
C GLU A 226 -17.25 27.93 5.85
N ASP A 227 -17.76 27.35 4.76
CA ASP A 227 -19.18 27.40 4.39
C ASP A 227 -20.07 26.70 5.44
N LYS A 228 -19.66 25.53 5.95
CA LYS A 228 -20.40 24.86 7.03
C LYS A 228 -20.43 25.69 8.31
N LEU A 229 -19.31 26.29 8.71
CA LEU A 229 -19.23 27.14 9.88
C LEU A 229 -20.11 28.38 9.74
N ALA A 230 -20.09 29.03 8.58
CA ALA A 230 -20.97 30.17 8.28
C ALA A 230 -22.45 29.79 8.35
N ARG A 231 -22.84 28.60 7.88
CA ARG A 231 -24.22 28.09 8.02
C ARG A 231 -24.62 27.81 9.47
N HIS A 232 -23.70 27.31 10.30
CA HIS A 232 -23.96 27.06 11.72
C HIS A 232 -24.00 28.32 12.59
N GLN A 233 -23.33 29.41 12.20
CA GLN A 233 -23.34 30.68 12.93
C GLN A 233 -24.55 31.56 12.62
N ASN A 234 -25.30 31.26 11.55
CA ASN A 234 -26.50 31.97 11.13
C ASN A 234 -27.81 31.24 11.55
N VAL A 235 -27.72 30.30 12.51
CA VAL A 235 -28.82 29.59 13.17
C VAL A 235 -28.73 29.85 14.66
#